data_AF-A0A2S2P886-F1
#
_entry.id   AF-A0A2S2P886-F1
#
_cell.length_a   1.000
_cell.length_b   1.000
_cell.length_c   1.000
_cell.angle_alpha   90.00
_cell.angle_beta   90.00
_cell.angle_gamma   90.00
#
_symmetry.space_group_name_H-M   'P 1'
#
loop_
_entity.id
_entity.type
_entity.pdbx_description
1 polymer ?
#
loop_
_entity_poly.entity_id
_entity_poly.type
_entity_poly.pdbx_seq_one_letter_code
_entity_poly.pdbx_strand_id
1 'polypeptide(L)'
;MIEITHIESLIEKHDTPVKANSNGDRRNIFVLLVLYTLQGVPLGLSLAVPIIIQNMHRSSFKEQAKFSLAVWPFSLKLLWAPLVDSLFIRKLGRRKSWLIPVQYFLGIFFFITGYYINEWLDYGNKLNINALTLVFFILNFLAATQDITVDGWALTMLKKQNISYAPMCNSAGQTLGIFLGYNLSVLLISESFWNKWWRTSPLPDGVITLQGYFYFWGIIYIVITTLIAIF
;
A
#
# COMPACT_ATOMS: atom_id res chain seq x y z
N MET A 1 -27.18 1.14 52.01
CA MET A 1 -26.04 0.23 51.74
C MET A 1 -26.41 -0.99 50.88
N ILE A 2 -27.69 -1.25 50.59
CA ILE A 2 -28.13 -2.37 49.72
C ILE A 2 -28.28 -1.96 48.24
N GLU A 3 -28.56 -0.68 47.99
CA GLU A 3 -28.77 -0.14 46.63
C GLU A 3 -27.47 -0.01 45.82
N ILE A 4 -26.35 0.30 46.50
CA ILE A 4 -25.03 0.46 45.87
C ILE A 4 -24.50 -0.91 45.40
N THR A 5 -24.71 -1.96 46.20
CA THR A 5 -24.30 -3.33 45.86
C THR A 5 -25.06 -3.88 44.65
N HIS A 6 -26.34 -3.50 44.48
CA HIS A 6 -27.09 -3.87 43.29
C HIS A 6 -26.61 -3.12 42.04
N ILE A 7 -26.27 -1.83 42.15
CA ILE A 7 -25.68 -1.05 41.05
C ILE A 7 -24.29 -1.58 40.68
N GLU A 8 -23.45 -1.91 41.66
CA GLU A 8 -22.15 -2.55 41.44
C GLU A 8 -22.30 -3.90 40.73
N SER A 9 -23.30 -4.72 41.09
CA SER A 9 -23.58 -5.99 40.40
C SER A 9 -24.08 -5.82 38.96
N LEU A 10 -24.66 -4.67 38.62
CA LEU A 10 -25.08 -4.32 37.25
C LEU A 10 -23.91 -3.76 36.43
N ILE A 11 -22.93 -3.11 37.07
CA ILE A 11 -21.69 -2.62 36.47
C ILE A 11 -20.68 -3.75 36.27
N GLU A 12 -20.64 -4.74 37.17
CA GLU A 12 -19.74 -5.90 37.12
C GLU A 12 -20.16 -6.94 36.07
N LYS A 13 -21.36 -6.78 35.48
CA LYS A 13 -21.76 -7.48 34.26
C LYS A 13 -21.13 -6.87 33.00
N HIS A 14 -19.98 -6.21 33.14
CA HIS A 14 -19.12 -5.83 32.03
C HIS A 14 -18.58 -7.11 31.41
N ASP A 15 -19.00 -7.35 30.15
CA ASP A 15 -18.48 -8.33 29.22
C ASP A 15 -17.21 -9.02 29.73
N THR A 16 -17.34 -10.28 30.15
CA THR A 16 -16.18 -11.17 30.30
C THR A 16 -15.26 -10.89 29.12
N PRO A 17 -13.99 -10.52 29.31
CA PRO A 17 -13.13 -10.11 28.21
C PRO A 17 -13.13 -11.28 27.25
N VAL A 18 -13.84 -11.13 26.13
CA VAL A 18 -14.04 -12.24 25.22
C VAL A 18 -12.66 -12.49 24.65
N LYS A 19 -12.00 -13.53 25.16
CA LYS A 19 -10.66 -13.90 24.72
C LYS A 19 -10.73 -14.03 23.21
N ALA A 20 -9.99 -13.16 22.54
CA ALA A 20 -9.95 -13.10 21.10
C ALA A 20 -9.56 -14.49 20.57
N ASN A 21 -10.54 -15.22 20.04
CA ASN A 21 -10.33 -16.56 19.56
C ASN A 21 -10.02 -16.47 18.07
N SER A 22 -8.74 -16.61 17.73
CA SER A 22 -8.27 -16.57 16.33
C SER A 22 -8.77 -17.76 15.50
N ASN A 23 -9.35 -18.79 16.13
CA ASN A 23 -9.85 -19.97 15.44
C ASN A 23 -11.04 -19.58 14.54
N GLY A 24 -10.80 -19.63 13.23
CA GLY A 24 -11.76 -19.28 12.18
C GLY A 24 -11.46 -17.98 11.42
N ASP A 25 -10.69 -17.04 11.99
CA ASP A 25 -10.43 -15.73 11.35
C ASP A 25 -9.01 -15.62 10.76
N ARG A 26 -8.16 -16.65 10.93
CA ARG A 26 -6.77 -16.66 10.43
C ARG A 26 -6.67 -16.36 8.93
N ARG A 27 -7.58 -16.91 8.12
CA ARG A 27 -7.62 -16.67 6.68
C ARG A 27 -7.97 -15.21 6.37
N ASN A 28 -8.90 -14.62 7.09
CA ASN A 28 -9.33 -13.24 6.90
C ASN A 28 -8.24 -12.26 7.34
N ILE A 29 -7.59 -12.53 8.48
CA ILE A 29 -6.42 -11.79 8.96
C ILE A 29 -5.28 -11.85 7.93
N PHE A 30 -5.00 -13.03 7.37
CA PHE A 30 -3.98 -13.18 6.33
C PHE A 30 -4.31 -12.37 5.07
N VAL A 31 -5.56 -12.44 4.59
CA VAL A 31 -6.01 -11.65 3.43
C VAL A 31 -5.88 -10.15 3.71
N LEU A 32 -6.31 -9.68 4.87
CA LEU A 32 -6.16 -8.28 5.27
C LEU A 32 -4.69 -7.87 5.30
N LEU A 33 -3.81 -8.68 5.88
CA LEU A 33 -2.38 -8.41 5.93
C LEU A 33 -1.78 -8.27 4.53
N VAL A 34 -2.11 -9.19 3.60
CA VAL A 34 -1.67 -9.11 2.20
C VAL A 34 -2.18 -7.82 1.52
N LEU A 35 -3.45 -7.48 1.71
CA LEU A 35 -4.06 -6.28 1.14
C LEU A 35 -3.42 -4.99 1.69
N TYR A 36 -3.15 -4.95 2.99
CA TYR A 36 -2.47 -3.86 3.65
C TYR A 36 -0.99 -3.76 3.24
N THR A 37 -0.34 -4.88 2.96
CA THR A 37 1.00 -4.89 2.35
C THR A 37 0.99 -4.31 0.95
N LEU A 38 0.01 -4.66 0.11
CA LEU A 38 -0.08 -4.10 -1.24
C LEU A 38 -0.18 -2.58 -1.22
N GLN A 39 -1.09 -1.99 -0.46
CA GLN A 39 -1.22 -0.52 -0.39
C GLN A 39 0.03 0.20 0.15
N GLY A 40 0.85 -0.47 0.96
CA GLY A 40 2.11 0.10 1.46
C GLY A 40 3.19 0.18 0.38
N VAL A 41 3.10 -0.59 -0.70
CA VAL A 41 4.11 -0.62 -1.77
C VAL A 41 4.15 0.68 -2.58
N PRO A 42 3.03 1.21 -3.12
CA PRO A 42 3.01 2.53 -3.77
C PRO A 42 3.56 3.64 -2.89
N LEU A 43 3.21 3.61 -1.59
CA LEU A 43 3.74 4.55 -0.60
C LEU A 43 5.26 4.42 -0.45
N GLY A 44 5.77 3.21 -0.25
CA GLY A 44 7.21 2.95 -0.13
C GLY A 44 7.98 3.37 -1.39
N LEU A 45 7.44 3.09 -2.58
CA LEU A 45 8.04 3.50 -3.85
C LEU A 45 8.07 5.02 -4.01
N SER A 46 7.02 5.70 -3.55
CA SER A 46 6.99 7.17 -3.51
C SER A 46 8.10 7.73 -2.62
N LEU A 47 8.44 7.06 -1.51
CA LEU A 47 9.57 7.46 -0.67
C LEU A 47 10.93 7.11 -1.30
N ALA A 48 10.99 6.05 -2.11
CA ALA A 48 12.23 5.59 -2.76
C ALA A 48 12.68 6.51 -3.89
N VAL A 49 11.73 6.95 -4.72
CA VAL A 49 12.02 7.70 -5.95
C VAL A 49 12.86 8.97 -5.71
N PRO A 50 12.56 9.85 -4.75
CA PRO A 50 13.38 11.03 -4.47
C PRO A 50 14.84 10.69 -4.15
N ILE A 51 15.07 9.60 -3.40
CA ILE A 51 16.42 9.15 -3.03
C ILE A 51 17.15 8.57 -4.24
N ILE A 52 16.45 7.80 -5.08
CA ILE A 52 16.99 7.27 -6.33
C ILE A 52 17.44 8.43 -7.24
N ILE A 53 16.61 9.47 -7.40
CA ILE A 53 16.95 10.66 -8.20
C ILE A 53 18.09 11.45 -7.56
N GLN A 54 18.14 11.56 -6.23
CA GLN A 54 19.20 12.27 -5.51
C GLN A 54 20.56 11.59 -5.71
N ASN A 55 20.61 10.25 -5.63
CA ASN A 55 21.83 9.47 -5.87
C ASN A 55 22.36 9.64 -7.30
N MET A 56 21.49 9.96 -8.27
CA MET A 56 21.89 10.24 -9.65
C MET A 56 22.42 11.67 -9.86
N HIS A 57 22.59 12.46 -8.80
CA HIS A 57 23.04 13.87 -8.83
C HIS A 57 22.18 14.81 -9.69
N ARG A 58 20.88 14.48 -9.91
CA ARG A 58 20.02 15.21 -10.86
C ARG A 58 19.01 16.16 -10.26
N SER A 59 18.65 16.04 -8.98
CA SER A 59 17.53 16.83 -8.44
C SER A 59 17.95 18.12 -7.76
N SER A 60 17.32 19.22 -8.16
CA SER A 60 17.18 20.40 -7.30
C SER A 60 16.22 20.08 -6.14
N PHE A 61 16.45 20.63 -4.93
CA PHE A 61 15.50 20.53 -3.80
C PHE A 61 14.07 20.97 -4.19
N LYS A 62 13.95 21.88 -5.17
CA LYS A 62 12.67 22.31 -5.73
C LYS A 62 11.88 21.17 -6.38
N GLU A 63 12.56 20.23 -7.04
CA GLU A 63 11.93 19.11 -7.73
C GLU A 63 11.49 18.02 -6.76
N GLN A 64 12.27 17.78 -5.71
CA GLN A 64 11.87 16.89 -4.61
C GLN A 64 10.63 17.44 -3.88
N ALA A 65 10.59 18.77 -3.65
CA ALA A 65 9.43 19.42 -3.06
C ALA A 65 8.17 19.33 -3.94
N LYS A 66 8.31 19.32 -5.27
CA LYS A 66 7.18 19.05 -6.16
C LYS A 66 6.70 17.61 -6.05
N PHE A 67 7.64 16.66 -5.98
CA PHE A 67 7.30 15.24 -5.90
C PHE A 67 6.60 14.86 -4.58
N SER A 68 6.87 15.56 -3.47
CA SER A 68 6.18 15.30 -2.18
C SER A 68 4.66 15.49 -2.25
N LEU A 69 4.16 16.26 -3.22
CA LEU A 69 2.73 16.37 -3.53
C LEU A 69 2.11 15.03 -3.94
N ALA A 70 2.90 14.09 -4.46
CA ALA A 70 2.40 12.78 -4.86
C ALA A 70 1.83 11.97 -3.67
N VAL A 71 2.25 12.23 -2.43
CA VAL A 71 1.80 11.51 -1.23
C VAL A 71 0.54 12.15 -0.61
N TRP A 72 0.19 13.39 -1.00
CA TRP A 72 -0.98 14.11 -0.48
C TRP A 72 -2.31 13.35 -0.54
N PRO A 73 -2.60 12.49 -1.53
CA PRO A 73 -3.83 11.72 -1.53
C PRO A 73 -4.06 10.93 -0.23
N PHE A 74 -3.01 10.42 0.42
CA PHE A 74 -3.18 9.72 1.70
C PHE A 74 -3.67 10.61 2.84
N SER A 75 -3.32 11.90 2.81
CA SER A 75 -3.84 12.89 3.77
C SER A 75 -5.27 13.31 3.43
N LEU A 76 -5.59 13.40 2.13
CA LEU A 76 -6.88 13.89 1.63
C LEU A 76 -7.95 12.78 1.54
N LYS A 77 -7.58 11.51 1.76
CA LYS A 77 -8.45 10.35 1.58
C LYS A 77 -9.80 10.45 2.31
N LEU A 78 -9.83 11.15 3.44
CA LEU A 78 -11.06 11.41 4.20
C LEU A 78 -12.14 12.11 3.36
N LEU A 79 -11.76 12.95 2.40
CA LEU A 79 -12.69 13.76 1.59
C LEU A 79 -13.57 12.90 0.67
N TRP A 80 -13.02 11.84 0.08
CA TRP A 80 -13.77 10.96 -0.83
C TRP A 80 -14.17 9.62 -0.21
N ALA A 81 -13.80 9.36 1.05
CA ALA A 81 -14.23 8.16 1.75
C ALA A 81 -15.77 7.98 1.78
N PRO A 82 -16.59 9.02 2.04
CA PRO A 82 -18.06 8.89 1.98
C PRO A 82 -18.58 8.55 0.58
N LEU A 83 -17.91 9.03 -0.47
CA LEU A 83 -18.27 8.75 -1.86
C LEU A 83 -18.03 7.28 -2.21
N VAL A 84 -16.87 6.75 -1.80
CA VAL A 84 -16.52 5.33 -1.97
C VAL A 84 -17.48 4.43 -1.19
N ASP A 85 -17.92 4.87 0.00
CA ASP A 85 -18.88 4.12 0.80
C ASP A 85 -20.31 4.12 0.26
N SER A 86 -20.72 5.18 -0.47
CA SER A 86 -22.10 5.37 -0.94
C SER A 86 -22.36 4.77 -2.32
N LEU A 87 -21.40 4.82 -3.22
CA LEU A 87 -21.50 4.22 -4.56
C LEU A 87 -21.15 2.75 -4.46
N PHE A 88 -22.03 1.82 -4.81
CA PHE A 88 -21.64 0.41 -4.92
C PHE A 88 -22.54 -0.37 -5.86
N ILE A 89 -21.99 -1.41 -6.47
CA ILE A 89 -22.74 -2.32 -7.34
C ILE A 89 -23.32 -3.43 -6.47
N ARG A 90 -24.66 -3.54 -6.43
CA ARG A 90 -25.36 -4.54 -5.61
C ARG A 90 -24.99 -6.00 -5.97
N LYS A 91 -24.66 -6.28 -7.24
CA LYS A 91 -24.34 -7.63 -7.74
C LYS A 91 -22.97 -8.16 -7.28
N LEU A 92 -21.97 -7.30 -7.08
CA LEU A 92 -20.61 -7.70 -6.65
C LEU A 92 -20.38 -7.54 -5.14
N GLY A 93 -21.35 -6.98 -4.41
CA GLY A 93 -21.21 -6.66 -2.99
C GLY A 93 -20.46 -5.34 -2.77
N ARG A 94 -20.75 -4.67 -1.65
CA ARG A 94 -20.33 -3.28 -1.38
C ARG A 94 -18.81 -3.06 -1.44
N ARG A 95 -18.02 -4.03 -0.95
CA ARG A 95 -16.55 -3.90 -0.80
C ARG A 95 -15.76 -4.43 -2.00
N LYS A 96 -16.10 -5.61 -2.53
CA LYS A 96 -15.44 -6.16 -3.74
C LYS A 96 -15.66 -5.27 -4.99
N SER A 97 -16.78 -4.55 -5.07
CA SER A 97 -17.09 -3.64 -6.18
C SER A 97 -16.08 -2.50 -6.36
N TRP A 98 -15.45 -2.01 -5.29
CA TRP A 98 -14.44 -0.96 -5.36
C TRP A 98 -13.03 -1.51 -5.33
N LEU A 99 -12.78 -2.56 -4.53
CA LEU A 99 -11.45 -3.14 -4.38
C LEU A 99 -10.91 -3.66 -5.72
N ILE A 100 -11.72 -4.40 -6.47
CA ILE A 100 -11.30 -5.06 -7.70
C ILE A 100 -10.90 -4.05 -8.79
N PRO A 101 -11.74 -3.05 -9.16
CA PRO A 101 -11.33 -2.03 -10.14
C PRO A 101 -10.09 -1.26 -9.70
N VAL A 102 -10.03 -0.83 -8.43
CA VAL A 102 -8.90 -0.02 -7.93
C VAL A 102 -7.59 -0.80 -8.02
N GLN A 103 -7.57 -2.08 -7.65
CA GLN A 103 -6.34 -2.88 -7.75
C GLN A 103 -5.95 -3.20 -9.20
N TYR A 104 -6.91 -3.41 -10.11
CA TYR A 104 -6.58 -3.53 -11.54
C TYR A 104 -6.00 -2.23 -12.10
N PHE A 105 -6.58 -1.08 -11.76
CA PHE A 105 -6.02 0.20 -12.15
C PHE A 105 -4.62 0.39 -11.58
N LEU A 106 -4.38 0.06 -10.30
CA LEU A 106 -3.03 0.06 -9.73
C LEU A 106 -2.08 -0.79 -10.56
N GLY A 107 -2.41 -2.05 -10.84
CA GLY A 107 -1.61 -2.94 -11.68
C GLY A 107 -1.30 -2.33 -13.06
N ILE A 108 -2.30 -1.78 -13.75
CA ILE A 108 -2.14 -1.13 -15.05
C ILE A 108 -1.21 0.09 -14.95
N PHE A 109 -1.41 0.97 -13.96
CA PHE A 109 -0.55 2.14 -13.74
C PHE A 109 0.87 1.72 -13.36
N PHE A 110 1.06 0.60 -12.66
CA PHE A 110 2.38 0.01 -12.43
C PHE A 110 3.06 -0.38 -13.75
N PHE A 111 2.35 -1.01 -14.68
CA PHE A 111 2.88 -1.31 -16.02
C PHE A 111 3.20 -0.05 -16.83
N ILE A 112 2.31 0.94 -16.83
CA ILE A 112 2.53 2.22 -17.52
C ILE A 112 3.77 2.90 -16.93
N THR A 113 3.89 2.95 -15.61
CA THR A 113 5.06 3.51 -14.94
C THR A 113 6.32 2.76 -15.33
N GLY A 114 6.32 1.42 -15.26
CA GLY A 114 7.47 0.61 -15.68
C GLY A 114 7.89 0.85 -17.13
N TYR A 115 6.95 1.09 -18.05
CA TYR A 115 7.26 1.38 -19.45
C TYR A 115 7.93 2.76 -19.63
N TYR A 116 7.39 3.80 -18.99
CA TYR A 116 7.88 5.17 -19.15
C TYR A 116 8.97 5.59 -18.16
N ILE A 117 9.27 4.77 -17.13
CA ILE A 117 10.18 5.19 -16.06
C ILE A 117 11.60 5.50 -16.57
N ASN A 118 12.09 4.73 -17.54
CA ASN A 118 13.41 4.95 -18.11
C ASN A 118 13.45 6.24 -18.95
N GLU A 119 12.35 6.61 -19.60
CA GLU A 119 12.23 7.87 -20.35
C GLU A 119 12.13 9.06 -19.38
N TRP A 120 11.37 8.92 -18.29
CA TRP A 120 11.23 9.99 -17.30
C TRP A 120 12.48 10.20 -16.44
N LEU A 121 13.28 9.15 -16.23
CA LEU A 121 14.56 9.17 -15.54
C LEU A 121 15.78 9.25 -16.48
N ASP A 122 15.56 9.40 -17.79
CA ASP A 122 16.56 9.20 -18.85
C ASP A 122 17.91 9.88 -18.55
N TYR A 123 18.98 9.09 -18.65
CA TYR A 123 20.36 9.44 -18.28
C TYR A 123 21.01 10.50 -19.20
N GLY A 124 20.29 11.11 -20.13
CA GLY A 124 20.80 12.18 -21.00
C GLY A 124 19.96 13.46 -21.08
N ASN A 125 18.66 13.41 -20.75
CA ASN A 125 17.70 14.52 -20.94
C ASN A 125 17.20 15.13 -19.61
N LYS A 126 16.45 16.23 -19.71
CA LYS A 126 15.82 16.90 -18.55
C LYS A 126 14.86 15.93 -17.83
N LEU A 127 15.06 15.76 -16.52
CA LEU A 127 14.19 14.99 -15.64
C LEU A 127 12.74 15.46 -15.76
N ASN A 128 11.83 14.55 -16.15
CA ASN A 128 10.40 14.87 -16.27
C ASN A 128 9.67 14.72 -14.92
N ILE A 129 10.04 15.55 -13.94
CA ILE A 129 9.51 15.51 -12.57
C ILE A 129 7.97 15.63 -12.54
N ASN A 130 7.39 16.38 -13.47
CA ASN A 130 5.94 16.62 -13.53
C ASN A 130 5.18 15.34 -13.90
N ALA A 131 5.64 14.59 -14.89
CA ALA A 131 5.03 13.32 -15.31
C ALA A 131 5.14 12.28 -14.18
N LEU A 132 6.32 12.19 -13.57
CA LEU A 132 6.58 11.30 -12.44
C LEU A 132 5.67 11.62 -11.24
N THR A 133 5.55 12.90 -10.89
CA THR A 133 4.68 13.36 -9.80
C THR A 133 3.21 13.03 -10.10
N LEU A 134 2.74 13.25 -11.33
CA LEU A 134 1.36 12.97 -11.73
C LEU A 134 1.02 11.48 -11.63
N VAL A 135 1.89 10.62 -12.14
CA VAL A 135 1.66 9.17 -12.12
C VAL A 135 1.70 8.62 -10.71
N PHE A 136 2.65 9.05 -9.88
CA PHE A 136 2.69 8.68 -8.48
C PHE A 136 1.52 9.26 -7.67
N PHE A 137 1.04 10.46 -8.01
CA PHE A 137 -0.17 11.01 -7.43
C PHE A 137 -1.38 10.12 -7.72
N ILE A 138 -1.53 9.65 -8.97
CA ILE A 138 -2.61 8.72 -9.35
C ILE A 138 -2.45 7.37 -8.62
N LEU A 139 -1.23 6.81 -8.57
CA LEU A 139 -0.95 5.57 -7.84
C LEU A 139 -1.30 5.70 -6.35
N ASN A 140 -0.89 6.79 -5.69
CA ASN A 140 -1.21 7.02 -4.28
C ASN A 140 -2.68 7.33 -4.05
N PHE A 141 -3.36 7.99 -4.99
CA PHE A 141 -4.81 8.20 -4.92
C PHE A 141 -5.58 6.88 -4.99
N LEU A 142 -5.18 5.98 -5.90
CA LEU A 142 -5.74 4.64 -5.99
C LEU A 142 -5.41 3.81 -4.75
N ALA A 143 -4.17 3.85 -4.25
CA ALA A 143 -3.76 3.15 -3.04
C ALA A 143 -4.51 3.66 -1.78
N ALA A 144 -4.75 4.96 -1.68
CA ALA A 144 -5.57 5.55 -0.61
C ALA A 144 -7.05 5.13 -0.72
N THR A 145 -7.58 4.98 -1.94
CA THR A 145 -8.94 4.45 -2.18
C THR A 145 -9.04 2.98 -1.81
N GLN A 146 -8.00 2.19 -2.09
CA GLN A 146 -7.87 0.82 -1.64
C GLN A 146 -7.88 0.76 -0.10
N ASP A 147 -7.09 1.60 0.57
CA ASP A 147 -7.00 1.66 2.03
C ASP A 147 -8.36 1.92 2.70
N ILE A 148 -9.13 2.91 2.23
CA ILE A 148 -10.50 3.16 2.71
C ILE A 148 -11.38 1.90 2.54
N THR A 149 -11.28 1.25 1.38
CA THR A 149 -12.10 0.08 1.07
C THR A 149 -11.73 -1.12 1.94
N VAL A 150 -10.43 -1.36 2.17
CA VAL A 150 -9.92 -2.46 2.98
C VAL A 150 -10.22 -2.23 4.46
N ASP A 151 -10.08 -1.00 4.97
CA ASP A 151 -10.46 -0.63 6.34
C ASP A 151 -11.95 -0.87 6.59
N GLY A 152 -12.80 -0.43 5.65
CA GLY A 152 -14.23 -0.71 5.71
C GLY A 152 -14.59 -2.19 5.54
N TRP A 153 -13.72 -3.00 4.92
CA TRP A 153 -13.92 -4.43 4.75
C TRP A 153 -13.46 -5.21 6.00
N ALA A 154 -12.37 -4.80 6.65
CA ALA A 154 -11.84 -5.43 7.87
C ALA A 154 -12.88 -5.53 8.99
N LEU A 155 -13.69 -4.46 9.18
CA LEU A 155 -14.76 -4.41 10.19
C LEU A 155 -15.89 -5.42 9.95
N THR A 156 -16.08 -5.85 8.70
CA THR A 156 -17.13 -6.81 8.32
C THR A 156 -16.59 -8.23 8.13
N MET A 157 -15.29 -8.37 7.86
CA MET A 157 -14.62 -9.65 7.64
C MET A 157 -14.17 -10.33 8.94
N LEU A 158 -13.88 -9.56 9.99
CA LEU A 158 -13.47 -10.08 11.30
C LEU A 158 -14.68 -10.27 12.22
N LYS A 159 -14.65 -11.32 13.05
CA LYS A 159 -15.65 -11.49 14.11
C LYS A 159 -15.57 -10.33 15.09
N LYS A 160 -16.69 -9.93 15.70
CA LYS A 160 -16.75 -8.83 16.69
C LYS A 160 -15.66 -8.90 17.77
N GLN A 161 -15.30 -10.13 18.18
CA GLN A 161 -14.29 -10.42 19.20
C GLN A 161 -12.85 -10.15 18.72
N ASN A 162 -12.62 -10.16 17.41
CA ASN A 162 -11.32 -10.06 16.76
C ASN A 162 -11.15 -8.74 15.98
N ILE A 163 -12.13 -7.84 16.01
CA ILE A 163 -12.05 -6.53 15.33
C ILE A 163 -10.86 -5.71 15.82
N SER A 164 -10.42 -5.89 17.07
CA SER A 164 -9.23 -5.25 17.64
C SER A 164 -7.93 -5.57 16.87
N TYR A 165 -7.88 -6.67 16.10
CA TYR A 165 -6.74 -7.00 15.25
C TYR A 165 -6.71 -6.22 13.93
N ALA A 166 -7.80 -5.60 13.49
CA ALA A 166 -7.85 -4.83 12.24
C ALA A 166 -6.76 -3.73 12.18
N PRO A 167 -6.65 -2.82 13.17
CA PRO A 167 -5.60 -1.78 13.15
C PRO A 167 -4.18 -2.37 13.23
N MET A 168 -4.00 -3.51 13.90
CA MET A 168 -2.71 -4.20 13.93
C MET A 168 -2.32 -4.73 12.54
N CYS A 169 -3.28 -5.35 11.84
CA CYS A 169 -3.08 -5.82 10.47
C CYS A 169 -2.77 -4.66 9.52
N ASN A 170 -3.47 -3.54 9.67
CA ASN A 170 -3.23 -2.32 8.89
C ASN A 170 -1.79 -1.84 9.12
N SER A 171 -1.41 -1.57 10.37
CA SER A 171 -0.07 -1.06 10.69
C SER A 171 1.03 -2.01 10.26
N ALA A 172 0.94 -3.30 10.62
CA ALA A 172 1.95 -4.29 10.25
C ALA A 172 2.03 -4.48 8.72
N GLY A 173 0.88 -4.62 8.05
CA GLY A 173 0.81 -4.78 6.61
C GLY A 173 1.40 -3.58 5.87
N GLN A 174 1.00 -2.35 6.22
CA GLN A 174 1.53 -1.14 5.60
C GLN A 174 3.03 -0.98 5.83
N THR A 175 3.52 -1.21 7.05
CA THR A 175 4.97 -1.12 7.33
C THR A 175 5.75 -2.13 6.51
N LEU A 176 5.26 -3.37 6.37
CA LEU A 176 5.88 -4.36 5.48
C LEU A 176 5.83 -3.92 4.02
N GLY A 177 4.69 -3.39 3.55
CA GLY A 177 4.55 -2.87 2.19
C GLY A 177 5.51 -1.72 1.90
N ILE A 178 5.63 -0.76 2.82
CA ILE A 178 6.57 0.36 2.72
C ILE A 178 7.99 -0.16 2.73
N PHE A 179 8.32 -1.13 3.59
CA PHE A 179 9.65 -1.73 3.61
C PHE A 179 10.01 -2.35 2.25
N LEU A 180 9.09 -3.10 1.64
CA LEU A 180 9.27 -3.68 0.31
C LEU A 180 9.34 -2.58 -0.77
N GLY A 181 8.46 -1.59 -0.73
CA GLY A 181 8.44 -0.50 -1.71
C GLY A 181 9.66 0.42 -1.62
N TYR A 182 10.23 0.60 -0.42
CA TYR A 182 11.30 1.57 -0.14
C TYR A 182 12.67 0.91 0.00
N ASN A 183 12.90 0.16 1.09
CA ASN A 183 14.23 -0.37 1.40
C ASN A 183 14.64 -1.43 0.38
N LEU A 184 13.75 -2.36 0.06
CA LEU A 184 14.06 -3.44 -0.87
C LEU A 184 14.27 -2.91 -2.29
N SER A 185 13.47 -1.94 -2.74
CA SER A 185 13.64 -1.35 -4.08
C SER A 185 14.98 -0.63 -4.21
N VAL A 186 15.34 0.23 -3.26
CA VAL A 186 16.61 0.96 -3.26
C VAL A 186 17.80 -0.01 -3.20
N LEU A 187 17.73 -1.06 -2.38
CA LEU A 187 18.78 -2.07 -2.27
C LEU A 187 18.95 -2.89 -3.56
N LEU A 188 17.86 -3.29 -4.21
CA LEU A 188 17.92 -4.08 -5.44
C LEU A 188 18.44 -3.28 -6.64
N ILE A 189 18.15 -1.98 -6.67
CA ILE A 189 18.57 -1.05 -7.74
C ILE A 189 20.01 -0.56 -7.52
N SER A 190 20.48 -0.47 -6.27
CA SER A 190 21.80 0.06 -5.94
C SER A 190 22.94 -0.80 -6.49
N GLU A 191 23.64 -0.28 -7.49
CA GLU A 191 24.87 -0.88 -8.01
C GLU A 191 25.95 -1.00 -6.93
N SER A 192 26.19 0.08 -6.19
CA SER A 192 27.29 0.18 -5.21
C SER A 192 27.17 -0.83 -4.08
N PHE A 193 25.95 -1.18 -3.67
CA PHE A 193 25.71 -2.21 -2.67
C PHE A 193 26.10 -3.60 -3.19
N TRP A 194 25.63 -3.98 -4.38
CA TRP A 194 25.87 -5.30 -4.95
C TRP A 194 27.32 -5.50 -5.39
N ASN A 195 27.94 -4.48 -5.99
CA ASN A 195 29.35 -4.51 -6.38
C ASN A 195 30.29 -4.56 -5.15
N LYS A 196 29.88 -4.04 -4.00
CA LYS A 196 30.68 -4.08 -2.77
C LYS A 196 30.59 -5.40 -2.00
N TRP A 197 29.39 -5.96 -1.88
CA TRP A 197 29.14 -7.07 -0.95
C TRP A 197 28.97 -8.44 -1.60
N TRP A 198 28.61 -8.51 -2.88
CA TRP A 198 28.16 -9.77 -3.48
C TRP A 198 28.80 -10.11 -4.83
N ARG A 199 29.06 -9.12 -5.69
CA ARG A 199 29.60 -9.38 -7.03
C ARG A 199 31.13 -9.44 -7.00
N THR A 200 31.66 -10.45 -7.69
CA THR A 200 33.10 -10.63 -7.91
C THR A 200 33.64 -9.74 -9.02
N SER A 201 32.78 -9.22 -9.89
CA SER A 201 33.14 -8.26 -10.95
C SER A 201 32.11 -7.12 -11.00
N PRO A 202 32.56 -5.85 -11.10
CA PRO A 202 31.66 -4.71 -11.09
C PRO A 202 30.84 -4.67 -12.38
N LEU A 203 29.52 -4.62 -12.23
CA LEU A 203 28.56 -4.44 -13.31
C LEU A 203 27.83 -3.10 -13.06
N PRO A 204 27.52 -2.31 -14.12
CA PRO A 204 26.98 -0.96 -14.00
C PRO A 204 25.52 -0.91 -13.51
N ASP A 205 24.78 -2.02 -13.57
CA ASP A 205 23.37 -2.07 -13.16
C ASP A 205 23.18 -2.81 -11.84
N GLY A 206 22.13 -2.46 -11.08
CA GLY A 206 21.67 -3.25 -9.92
C GLY A 206 21.27 -4.69 -10.30
N VAL A 207 20.78 -5.47 -9.33
CA VAL A 207 20.27 -6.83 -9.61
C VAL A 207 18.96 -6.79 -10.39
N ILE A 208 18.13 -5.79 -10.12
CA ILE A 208 16.87 -5.55 -10.82
C ILE A 208 16.80 -4.08 -11.24
N THR A 209 16.37 -3.84 -12.49
CA THR A 209 16.10 -2.49 -12.98
C THR A 209 14.83 -1.93 -12.34
N LEU A 210 14.76 -0.61 -12.16
CA LEU A 210 13.57 0.03 -11.61
C LEU A 210 12.30 -0.30 -12.43
N GLN A 211 12.42 -0.36 -13.76
CA GLN A 211 11.37 -0.85 -14.67
C GLN A 211 10.92 -2.28 -14.31
N GLY A 212 11.86 -3.21 -14.15
CA GLY A 212 11.54 -4.60 -13.76
C GLY A 212 10.82 -4.68 -12.42
N TYR A 213 11.16 -3.79 -11.48
CA TYR A 213 10.50 -3.71 -10.18
C TYR A 213 9.02 -3.26 -10.29
N PHE A 214 8.73 -2.27 -11.15
CA PHE A 214 7.36 -1.85 -11.41
C PHE A 214 6.53 -2.96 -12.08
N TYR A 215 7.10 -3.68 -13.06
CA TYR A 215 6.42 -4.81 -13.69
C TYR A 215 6.14 -5.96 -12.73
N PHE A 216 7.11 -6.29 -11.87
CA PHE A 216 6.93 -7.30 -10.82
C PHE A 216 5.72 -6.99 -9.93
N TRP A 217 5.63 -5.76 -9.42
CA TRP A 217 4.49 -5.34 -8.62
C TRP A 217 3.19 -5.27 -9.43
N GLY A 218 3.23 -4.80 -10.68
CA GLY A 218 2.08 -4.81 -11.58
C GLY A 218 1.48 -6.21 -11.75
N ILE A 219 2.31 -7.24 -11.94
CA ILE A 219 1.89 -8.64 -12.01
C ILE A 219 1.26 -9.08 -10.70
N ILE A 220 1.92 -8.81 -9.56
CA ILE A 220 1.41 -9.17 -8.24
C ILE A 220 0.02 -8.57 -7.99
N TYR A 221 -0.17 -7.29 -8.31
CA TYR A 221 -1.46 -6.62 -8.19
C TYR A 221 -2.52 -7.34 -9.02
N ILE A 222 -2.26 -7.62 -10.30
CA ILE A 222 -3.23 -8.32 -11.17
C ILE A 222 -3.56 -9.71 -10.61
N VAL A 223 -2.55 -10.50 -10.26
CA VAL A 223 -2.73 -11.87 -9.76
C VAL A 223 -3.56 -11.89 -8.48
N ILE A 224 -3.22 -11.05 -7.50
CA ILE A 224 -3.96 -11.00 -6.22
C ILE A 224 -5.38 -10.50 -6.46
N THR A 225 -5.57 -9.51 -7.34
CA THR A 225 -6.91 -9.01 -7.69
C THR A 225 -7.77 -10.11 -8.31
N THR A 226 -7.22 -10.88 -9.24
CA THR A 226 -7.93 -12.01 -9.87
C THR A 226 -8.28 -13.08 -8.85
N LEU A 227 -7.37 -13.41 -7.92
CA LEU A 227 -7.66 -14.36 -6.84
C LEU A 227 -8.81 -13.88 -5.95
N ILE A 228 -8.85 -12.60 -5.57
CA ILE A 228 -9.93 -12.01 -4.76
C ILE A 228 -11.26 -11.90 -5.52
N ALA A 229 -11.18 -11.71 -6.85
CA ALA A 229 -12.36 -11.70 -7.69
C ALA A 229 -13.03 -13.09 -7.77
N ILE A 230 -12.23 -14.16 -7.76
CA ILE A 230 -12.71 -15.55 -7.86
C ILE A 230 -13.16 -16.11 -6.50
N PHE A 231 -12.41 -15.84 -5.42
CA PHE A 231 -12.65 -16.37 -4.07
C PHE A 231 -13.27 -15.32 -3.14
#